data_AF-A0A258KQ01-F1
#
_entry.id   AF-A0A258KQ01-F1
#
_cell.length_a   1.000
_cell.length_b   1.000
_cell.length_c   1.000
_cell.angle_alpha   90.00
_cell.angle_beta   90.00
_cell.angle_gamma   90.00
#
_symmetry.space_group_name_H-M   'P 1'
#
loop_
_entity.id
_entity.type
_entity.pdbx_description
1 polymer ?
#
loop_
_entity_poly.entity_id
_entity_poly.type
_entity_poly.pdbx_seq_one_letter_code
_entity_poly.pdbx_strand_id
1 'polypeptide(L)'
;PYVIAALGPRTAKLLFATGRVFDADAAWSYGLVDEVFDDVAGLEVARDALIEEMVACAPGAIGDAKALVNDFTDQKLDKGLIEETAKRIARRRVSAEGQEGVRAFLARRKPSWTE
;
A
#
# COMPACT_ATOMS: atom_id res chain seq x y z
N PRO A 1 14.72 12.88 -3.58
CA PRO A 1 14.56 12.51 -5.01
C PRO A 1 13.90 11.14 -5.15
N TYR A 2 12.81 11.03 -5.91
CA TYR A 2 11.88 9.88 -5.94
C TYR A 2 12.54 8.50 -6.09
N VAL A 3 13.56 8.37 -6.94
CA VAL A 3 14.28 7.09 -7.16
C VAL A 3 15.02 6.60 -5.92
N ILE A 4 15.55 7.50 -5.08
CA ILE A 4 16.22 7.10 -3.83
C ILE A 4 15.20 6.57 -2.81
N ALA A 5 13.99 7.15 -2.78
CA ALA A 5 12.91 6.67 -1.91
C ALA A 5 12.40 5.30 -2.36
N ALA A 6 12.32 5.06 -3.67
CA ALA A 6 11.89 3.78 -4.23
C ALA A 6 12.96 2.67 -4.08
N LEU A 7 14.21 2.94 -4.43
CA LEU A 7 15.26 1.91 -4.57
C LEU A 7 16.26 1.87 -3.42
N GLY A 8 16.18 2.82 -2.49
CA GLY A 8 17.19 3.02 -1.48
C GLY A 8 18.52 3.59 -2.01
N PRO A 9 19.38 4.08 -1.10
CA PRO A 9 20.59 4.80 -1.47
C PRO A 9 21.66 3.94 -2.16
N ARG A 10 21.69 2.62 -1.91
CA ARG A 10 22.68 1.71 -2.50
C ARG A 10 22.45 1.53 -4.00
N THR A 11 21.24 1.12 -4.37
CA THR A 11 20.87 0.86 -5.76
C THR A 11 20.84 2.15 -6.56
N ALA A 12 20.30 3.24 -5.99
CA ALA A 12 20.29 4.55 -6.64
C ALA A 12 21.70 5.05 -7.00
N LYS A 13 22.70 4.90 -6.10
CA LYS A 13 24.08 5.29 -6.39
C LYS A 13 24.67 4.52 -7.58
N LEU A 14 24.42 3.21 -7.67
CA LEU A 14 24.88 2.38 -8.79
C LEU A 14 24.26 2.85 -10.11
N LEU A 15 22.94 3.01 -10.15
CA LEU A 15 22.23 3.37 -11.38
C LEU A 15 22.60 4.79 -11.85
N PHE A 16 22.72 5.75 -10.91
CA PHE A 16 23.10 7.13 -11.26
C PHE A 16 24.53 7.24 -11.76
N ALA A 17 25.47 6.48 -11.19
CA ALA A 17 26.86 6.52 -11.61
C ALA A 17 27.10 5.84 -12.96
N THR A 18 26.32 4.81 -13.28
CA THR A 18 26.55 3.98 -14.47
C THR A 18 25.65 4.35 -15.64
N GLY A 19 24.51 4.98 -15.41
CA GLY A 19 23.49 5.23 -16.44
C GLY A 19 22.99 3.95 -17.11
N ARG A 20 23.18 2.78 -16.49
CA ARG A 20 22.87 1.50 -17.11
C ARG A 20 21.37 1.35 -17.33
N VAL A 21 21.00 0.85 -18.50
CA VAL A 21 19.65 0.40 -18.81
C VAL A 21 19.44 -0.99 -18.22
N PHE A 22 18.20 -1.29 -17.84
CA PHE A 22 17.79 -2.57 -17.26
C PHE A 22 16.36 -2.91 -17.70
N ASP A 23 16.02 -4.20 -17.64
CA ASP A 23 14.72 -4.75 -18.00
C ASP A 23 13.79 -4.89 -16.77
N ALA A 24 12.60 -5.46 -16.98
CA ALA A 24 11.60 -5.64 -15.93
C ALA A 24 12.09 -6.55 -14.80
N ASP A 25 12.81 -7.63 -15.11
CA ASP A 25 13.34 -8.57 -14.12
C ASP A 25 14.34 -7.89 -13.18
N ALA A 26 15.26 -7.08 -13.75
CA ALA A 26 16.15 -6.28 -12.95
C ALA A 26 15.40 -5.22 -12.15
N ALA A 27 14.38 -4.56 -12.72
CA ALA A 27 13.54 -3.58 -12.01
C ALA A 27 12.86 -4.20 -10.77
N TRP A 28 12.34 -5.41 -10.91
CA TRP A 28 11.75 -6.18 -9.82
C TRP A 28 12.80 -6.55 -8.76
N SER A 29 13.97 -7.05 -9.18
CA SER A 29 15.07 -7.38 -8.27
C SER A 29 15.58 -6.18 -7.47
N TYR A 30 15.43 -4.96 -8.01
CA TYR A 30 15.79 -3.71 -7.35
C TYR A 30 14.70 -3.22 -6.39
N GLY A 31 13.48 -3.77 -6.46
CA GLY A 31 12.31 -3.28 -5.75
C GLY A 31 11.69 -2.03 -6.38
N LEU A 32 11.89 -1.81 -7.69
CA LEU A 32 11.24 -0.69 -8.40
C LEU A 32 9.78 -0.96 -8.71
N VAL A 33 9.48 -2.24 -9.00
CA VAL A 33 8.15 -2.74 -9.35
C VAL A 33 7.86 -3.95 -8.46
N ASP A 34 6.60 -4.15 -8.10
CA ASP A 34 6.19 -5.21 -7.17
C ASP A 34 6.06 -6.57 -7.87
N GLU A 35 5.64 -6.59 -9.13
CA GLU A 35 5.36 -7.80 -9.91
C GLU A 35 5.77 -7.63 -11.39
N VAL A 36 6.07 -8.75 -12.05
CA VAL A 36 6.43 -8.84 -13.48
C VAL A 36 5.68 -10.01 -14.09
N PHE A 37 5.19 -9.84 -15.33
CA PHE A 37 4.39 -10.82 -16.05
C PHE A 37 4.97 -11.07 -17.44
N ASP A 38 4.87 -12.31 -17.92
CA ASP A 38 5.39 -12.73 -19.22
C ASP A 38 4.66 -12.04 -20.40
N ASP A 39 3.38 -11.72 -20.21
CA ASP A 39 2.55 -11.09 -21.23
C ASP A 39 1.49 -10.14 -20.64
N VAL A 40 0.80 -9.43 -21.55
CA VAL A 40 -0.25 -8.49 -21.19
C VAL A 40 -1.45 -9.19 -20.56
N ALA A 41 -1.76 -10.43 -20.95
CA ALA A 41 -2.90 -11.15 -20.42
C ALA A 41 -2.70 -11.49 -18.93
N GLY A 42 -1.49 -11.91 -18.53
CA GLY A 42 -1.12 -12.12 -17.13
C GLY A 42 -1.22 -10.84 -16.31
N LEU A 43 -0.74 -9.72 -16.84
CA LEU A 43 -0.87 -8.40 -16.22
C LEU A 43 -2.35 -8.01 -16.01
N GLU A 44 -3.21 -8.24 -17.00
CA GLU A 44 -4.63 -7.90 -16.91
C GLU A 44 -5.36 -8.73 -15.83
N VAL A 45 -5.03 -10.02 -15.73
CA VAL A 45 -5.58 -10.89 -14.67
C VAL A 45 -5.15 -10.40 -13.29
N ALA A 46 -3.87 -10.08 -13.09
CA ALA A 46 -3.36 -9.57 -11.81
C ALA A 46 -3.96 -8.20 -11.46
N ARG A 47 -4.11 -7.31 -12.45
CA ARG A 47 -4.80 -6.03 -12.29
C ARG A 47 -6.22 -6.23 -11.77
N ASP A 48 -6.99 -7.12 -12.39
CA ASP A 48 -8.39 -7.34 -12.03
C ASP A 48 -8.51 -7.95 -10.62
N ALA A 49 -7.64 -8.90 -10.28
CA ALA A 49 -7.54 -9.43 -8.93
C ALA A 49 -7.24 -8.34 -7.88
N LEU A 50 -6.27 -7.45 -8.15
CA LEU A 50 -5.95 -6.35 -7.26
C LEU A 50 -7.13 -5.37 -7.10
N ILE A 51 -7.87 -5.09 -8.18
CA ILE A 51 -9.08 -4.27 -8.11
C ILE A 51 -10.13 -4.93 -7.23
N GLU A 52 -10.35 -6.23 -7.36
CA GLU A 52 -11.31 -6.98 -6.52
C GLU A 52 -10.94 -6.91 -5.03
N GLU A 53 -9.65 -7.07 -4.70
CA GLU A 53 -9.14 -6.92 -3.32
C GLU A 53 -9.36 -5.51 -2.78
N MET A 54 -9.09 -4.49 -3.60
CA MET A 54 -9.25 -3.09 -3.20
C MET A 54 -10.72 -2.70 -3.01
N VAL A 55 -11.62 -3.13 -3.90
CA VAL A 55 -13.05 -2.83 -3.82
C VAL A 55 -13.69 -3.48 -2.58
N ALA A 56 -13.17 -4.62 -2.12
CA ALA A 56 -13.60 -5.23 -0.88
C ALA A 56 -13.29 -4.37 0.38
N CYS A 57 -12.32 -3.46 0.28
CA CYS A 57 -11.86 -2.62 1.38
C CYS A 57 -12.62 -1.28 1.44
N ALA A 58 -12.86 -0.77 2.65
CA ALA A 58 -13.51 0.53 2.83
C ALA A 58 -12.61 1.67 2.31
N PRO A 59 -13.08 2.56 1.42
CA PRO A 59 -12.24 3.56 0.76
C PRO A 59 -11.56 4.52 1.74
N GLY A 60 -12.26 4.94 2.81
CA GLY A 60 -11.64 5.78 3.84
C GLY A 60 -10.56 5.03 4.63
N ALA A 61 -10.71 3.71 4.83
CA ALA A 61 -9.70 2.91 5.52
C ALA A 61 -8.43 2.76 4.66
N ILE A 62 -8.58 2.58 3.35
CA ILE A 62 -7.45 2.57 2.40
C ILE A 62 -6.71 3.90 2.46
N GLY A 63 -7.44 5.03 2.41
CA GLY A 63 -6.87 6.37 2.50
C GLY A 63 -6.09 6.58 3.80
N ASP A 64 -6.70 6.26 4.94
CA ASP A 64 -6.08 6.40 6.25
C ASP A 64 -4.83 5.50 6.39
N ALA A 65 -4.87 4.28 5.86
CA ALA A 65 -3.72 3.36 5.88
C ALA A 65 -2.54 3.88 5.04
N LYS A 66 -2.80 4.37 3.82
CA LYS A 66 -1.77 4.96 2.96
C LYS A 66 -1.19 6.25 3.57
N ALA A 67 -2.03 7.09 4.15
CA ALA A 67 -1.59 8.30 4.86
C ALA A 67 -0.72 7.96 6.07
N LEU A 68 -1.08 6.90 6.81
CA LEU A 68 -0.28 6.42 7.94
C LEU A 68 1.12 5.99 7.51
N VAL A 69 1.28 5.30 6.38
CA VAL A 69 2.62 4.97 5.87
C VAL A 69 3.41 6.26 5.62
N ASN A 70 2.85 7.20 4.86
CA ASN A 70 3.54 8.44 4.49
C ASN A 70 3.91 9.32 5.69
N ASP A 71 3.02 9.42 6.69
CA ASP A 71 3.23 10.26 7.87
C ASP A 71 4.29 9.69 8.82
N PHE A 72 4.51 8.36 8.77
CA PHE A 72 5.34 7.63 9.73
C PHE A 72 6.66 7.15 9.14
N THR A 73 6.78 7.08 7.81
CA THR A 73 8.07 6.84 7.15
C THR A 73 9.09 7.87 7.61
N ASP A 74 10.31 7.41 7.89
CA ASP A 74 11.45 8.20 8.40
C ASP A 74 11.24 8.87 9.78
N GLN A 75 10.12 8.65 10.46
CA GLN A 75 9.92 9.06 11.85
C GLN A 75 10.70 8.15 12.79
N LYS A 76 11.26 8.72 13.86
CA LYS A 76 11.84 7.93 14.96
C LYS A 76 10.71 7.29 15.76
N LEU A 77 10.79 5.98 15.98
CA LEU A 77 9.88 5.30 16.88
C LEU A 77 10.07 5.81 18.32
N ASP A 78 9.05 6.49 18.83
CA ASP A 78 8.97 6.94 20.21
C ASP A 78 7.56 6.77 20.77
N LYS A 79 7.39 7.13 22.05
CA LYS A 79 6.09 7.01 22.73
C LYS A 79 5.01 7.87 22.07
N GLY A 80 5.35 9.06 21.60
CA GLY A 80 4.39 9.96 20.95
C GLY A 80 3.89 9.40 19.63
N LEU A 81 4.79 8.85 18.82
CA LEU A 81 4.46 8.19 17.56
C LEU A 81 3.55 6.97 17.80
N ILE A 82 3.87 6.13 18.79
CA ILE A 82 3.05 4.98 19.17
C ILE A 82 1.64 5.41 19.62
N GLU A 83 1.56 6.44 20.47
CA GLU A 83 0.27 6.98 20.93
C GLU A 83 -0.57 7.55 19.78
N GLU A 84 0.06 8.23 18.83
CA GLU A 84 -0.63 8.78 17.66
C GLU A 84 -1.15 7.67 16.74
N THR A 85 -0.34 6.64 16.45
CA THR A 85 -0.80 5.45 15.71
C THR A 85 -2.02 4.83 16.37
N ALA A 86 -1.96 4.61 17.69
CA ALA A 86 -3.05 4.02 18.45
C ALA A 86 -4.33 4.87 18.38
N LYS A 87 -4.21 6.20 18.49
CA LYS A 87 -5.35 7.14 18.35
C LYS A 87 -5.97 7.06 16.95
N ARG A 88 -5.17 7.03 15.89
CA ARG A 88 -5.65 6.92 14.50
C ARG A 88 -6.41 5.61 14.27
N ILE A 89 -5.84 4.48 14.71
CA ILE A 89 -6.51 3.17 14.64
C ILE A 89 -7.83 3.17 15.41
N ALA A 90 -7.85 3.73 16.63
CA ALA A 90 -9.05 3.82 17.44
C ALA A 90 -10.14 4.67 16.78
N ARG A 91 -9.79 5.86 16.25
CA ARG A 91 -10.71 6.74 15.51
C ARG A 91 -11.30 6.02 14.29
N ARG A 92 -10.46 5.34 13.51
CA ARG A 92 -10.90 4.56 12.35
C ARG A 92 -11.88 3.46 12.74
N ARG A 93 -11.62 2.73 13.83
CA ARG A 93 -12.48 1.64 14.32
C ARG A 93 -13.86 2.10 14.75
N VAL A 94 -14.00 3.30 15.31
CA VAL A 94 -15.30 3.86 15.74
C VAL A 94 -16.01 4.66 14.64
N SER A 95 -15.38 4.86 13.47
CA SER A 95 -15.98 5.54 12.32
C SER A 95 -17.18 4.79 11.74
N ALA A 96 -17.98 5.46 10.90
CA ALA A 96 -19.12 4.86 10.23
C ALA A 96 -18.72 3.61 9.40
N GLU A 97 -17.66 3.72 8.59
CA GLU A 97 -17.12 2.61 7.80
C GLU A 97 -16.55 1.50 8.70
N GLY A 98 -15.85 1.86 9.78
CA GLY A 98 -15.31 0.88 10.73
C GLY A 98 -16.40 0.06 11.42
N GLN A 99 -17.46 0.74 11.87
CA GLN A 99 -18.62 0.08 12.48
C GLN A 99 -19.40 -0.75 11.47
N GLU A 100 -19.53 -0.27 10.24
CA GLU A 100 -20.22 -0.99 9.17
C GLU A 100 -19.49 -2.26 8.79
N GLY A 101 -18.16 -2.25 8.67
CA GLY A 101 -17.38 -3.45 8.37
C GLY A 101 -17.53 -4.53 9.43
N VAL A 102 -17.49 -4.15 10.71
CA VAL A 102 -17.72 -5.09 11.83
C VAL A 102 -19.14 -5.66 11.78
N ARG A 103 -20.16 -4.82 11.56
CA ARG A 103 -21.55 -5.29 11.45
C ARG A 103 -21.76 -6.22 10.26
N ALA A 104 -21.23 -5.86 9.10
CA ALA A 104 -21.35 -6.67 7.87
C ALA A 104 -20.71 -8.04 8.05
N PHE A 105 -19.50 -8.08 8.64
CA PHE A 105 -18.80 -9.32 8.96
C PHE A 105 -19.62 -10.21 9.92
N LEU A 106 -20.10 -9.65 11.04
CA LEU A 106 -20.90 -10.39 12.02
C LEU A 106 -22.23 -10.89 11.45
N ALA A 107 -22.85 -10.11 10.56
CA ALA A 107 -24.09 -10.46 9.88
C ALA A 107 -23.90 -11.32 8.62
N ARG A 108 -22.65 -11.72 8.30
CA ARG A 108 -22.29 -12.50 7.09
C ARG A 108 -22.87 -11.91 5.79
N ARG A 109 -22.86 -10.59 5.70
CA ARG A 109 -23.26 -9.85 4.50
C ARG A 109 -22.11 -9.01 3.97
N LYS A 110 -22.24 -8.57 2.74
CA LYS A 110 -21.35 -7.57 2.15
C LYS A 110 -21.54 -6.22 2.85
N PRO A 111 -20.46 -5.44 3.08
CA PRO A 111 -20.56 -4.08 3.59
C PRO A 111 -21.09 -3.12 2.51
N SER A 112 -21.68 -2.01 2.93
CA SER A 112 -22.38 -1.09 2.02
C SER A 112 -21.50 -0.43 0.94
N TRP A 113 -20.18 -0.38 1.12
CA TRP A 113 -19.26 0.18 0.10
C TRP A 113 -18.91 -0.80 -1.02
N THR A 114 -19.38 -2.05 -0.93
CA THR A 114 -19.22 -3.08 -1.99
C THR A 114 -20.49 -3.31 -2.81
N GLU A 115 -21.52 -2.48 -2.59
CA GLU A 115 -22.76 -2.47 -3.37
C GLU A 115 -22.58 -1.79 -4.73
#